data_AF-A0A367YF88-F1
#
_entry.id   AF-A0A367YF88-F1
#
_cell.length_a   1.000
_cell.length_b   1.000
_cell.length_c   1.000
_cell.angle_alpha   90.00
_cell.angle_beta   90.00
_cell.angle_gamma   90.00
#
_symmetry.space_group_name_H-M   'P 1'
#
loop_
_entity.id
_entity.type
_entity.pdbx_description
1 polymer ?
#
loop_
_entity_poly.entity_id
_entity_poly.type
_entity_poly.pdbx_seq_one_letter_code
_entity_poly.pdbx_strand_id
1 'polypeptide(L)'
;MIRKFIDYITSWFNQPKVYLVAPFPMERVLQEIVNIFPSSFDDGSLAPIILRLAWHCCATYDVVTDTGGSNGATMRFQPELTDEGNTGLFIAMLALSQVKVKYPQVSYADLWTLAGKVAVEYMGRPRNYMEEW
;
A
#
# COMPACT_ATOMS: atom_id res chain seq x y z
N MET A 1 -22.09 -6.97 -39.83
CA MET A 1 -22.46 -7.58 -38.54
C MET A 1 -21.43 -7.24 -37.45
N ILE A 2 -20.13 -7.48 -37.68
CA ILE A 2 -19.05 -7.19 -36.72
C ILE A 2 -18.92 -5.70 -36.33
N ARG A 3 -19.02 -4.77 -37.28
CA ARG A 3 -18.92 -3.32 -36.98
C ARG A 3 -19.99 -2.86 -35.98
N LYS A 4 -21.23 -3.29 -36.15
CA LYS A 4 -22.33 -3.00 -35.21
C LYS A 4 -22.08 -3.54 -33.80
N PHE A 5 -21.42 -4.70 -33.69
CA PHE A 5 -21.02 -5.28 -32.40
C PHE A 5 -19.88 -4.49 -31.75
N ILE A 6 -18.87 -4.09 -32.52
CA ILE A 6 -17.77 -3.23 -32.03
C ILE A 6 -18.30 -1.86 -31.60
N ASP A 7 -19.20 -1.25 -32.37
CA ASP A 7 -19.79 0.05 -32.06
C ASP A 7 -20.65 -0.03 -30.79
N TYR A 8 -21.38 -1.15 -30.60
CA TYR A 8 -22.13 -1.43 -29.38
C TYR A 8 -21.21 -1.56 -28.17
N ILE A 9 -20.11 -2.31 -28.26
CA ILE A 9 -19.17 -2.45 -27.13
C ILE A 9 -18.46 -1.12 -26.85
N THR A 10 -18.04 -0.39 -27.89
CA THR A 10 -17.39 0.92 -27.77
C THR A 10 -18.32 1.94 -27.10
N SER A 11 -19.64 1.88 -27.38
CA SER A 11 -20.60 2.79 -26.76
C SER A 11 -20.74 2.58 -25.25
N TRP A 12 -20.54 1.36 -24.74
CA TRP A 12 -20.52 1.07 -23.30
C TRP A 12 -19.32 1.69 -22.59
N PHE A 13 -18.15 1.72 -23.23
CA PHE A 13 -16.94 2.30 -22.65
C PHE A 13 -16.89 3.83 -22.73
N ASN A 14 -17.58 4.43 -23.70
CA ASN A 14 -17.66 5.87 -23.88
C ASN A 14 -18.79 6.55 -23.07
N GLN A 15 -19.45 5.82 -22.18
CA GLN A 15 -20.44 6.44 -21.29
C GLN A 15 -19.73 7.35 -20.28
N PRO A 16 -20.27 8.56 -20.01
CA PRO A 16 -19.78 9.38 -18.92
C PRO A 16 -19.92 8.60 -17.62
N LYS A 17 -18.79 8.34 -16.94
CA LYS A 17 -18.80 7.68 -15.64
C LYS A 17 -19.39 8.64 -14.61
N VAL A 18 -20.62 8.38 -14.19
CA VAL A 18 -21.26 9.12 -13.09
C VAL A 18 -20.74 8.53 -11.78
N TYR A 19 -19.82 9.24 -11.13
CA TYR A 19 -19.35 8.84 -9.82
C TYR A 19 -20.21 9.54 -8.76
N LEU A 20 -20.84 8.75 -7.89
CA LEU A 20 -21.60 9.26 -6.74
C LEU A 20 -20.69 9.89 -5.67
N VAL A 21 -19.38 9.64 -5.76
CA VAL A 21 -18.30 10.16 -4.92
C VAL A 21 -17.10 10.48 -5.80
N ALA A 22 -16.27 11.45 -5.44
CA ALA A 22 -15.07 11.76 -6.22
C ALA A 22 -14.20 10.50 -6.43
N PRO A 23 -13.57 10.32 -7.60
CA PRO A 23 -12.70 9.19 -7.84
C PRO A 23 -11.59 9.13 -6.79
N PHE A 24 -11.23 7.91 -6.38
CA PHE A 24 -10.23 7.70 -5.34
C PHE A 24 -8.89 8.34 -5.72
N PRO A 25 -8.32 9.25 -4.91
CA PRO A 25 -7.16 10.05 -5.30
C PRO A 25 -5.84 9.29 -5.08
N MET A 26 -5.63 8.18 -5.78
CA MET A 26 -4.49 7.28 -5.60
C MET A 26 -3.14 8.01 -5.72
N GLU A 27 -2.98 8.89 -6.70
CA GLU A 27 -1.74 9.64 -6.94
C GLU A 27 -1.38 10.51 -5.74
N ARG A 28 -2.38 11.10 -5.07
CA ARG A 28 -2.15 11.92 -3.88
C ARG A 28 -1.73 11.06 -2.69
N VAL A 29 -2.31 9.86 -2.54
CA VAL A 29 -1.91 8.90 -1.50
C VAL A 29 -0.46 8.48 -1.69
N LEU A 30 -0.07 8.12 -2.92
CA LEU A 30 1.31 7.76 -3.26
C LEU A 30 2.28 8.90 -2.96
N GLN A 31 1.95 10.12 -3.36
CA GLN A 31 2.80 11.28 -3.10
C GLN A 31 2.97 11.55 -1.60
N GLU A 32 1.90 11.44 -0.82
CA GLU A 32 1.96 11.61 0.64
C GLU A 32 2.82 10.53 1.31
N ILE A 33 2.79 9.30 0.82
CA ILE A 33 3.70 8.23 1.27
C ILE A 33 5.15 8.59 0.94
N VAL A 34 5.45 9.02 -0.28
CA VAL A 34 6.82 9.42 -0.68
C VAL A 34 7.34 10.57 0.19
N ASN A 35 6.48 11.54 0.52
CA ASN A 35 6.84 12.68 1.34
C ASN A 35 7.23 12.31 2.79
N ILE A 36 6.88 11.12 3.27
CA ILE A 36 7.29 10.62 4.58
C ILE A 36 8.77 10.19 4.57
N PHE A 37 9.30 9.72 3.44
CA PHE A 37 10.62 9.07 3.40
C PHE A 37 11.83 9.97 3.71
N PRO A 38 11.88 11.26 3.31
CA PRO A 38 13.04 12.11 3.58
C PRO A 38 13.29 12.42 5.06
N SER A 39 12.40 12.02 5.98
CA SER A 39 12.63 12.22 7.41
C SER A 39 13.87 11.47 7.89
N SER A 40 14.75 12.18 8.58
CA SER A 40 15.96 11.64 9.21
C SER A 40 15.61 10.84 10.48
N PHE A 41 15.21 9.58 10.32
CA PHE A 41 15.17 8.63 11.42
C PHE A 41 16.50 7.88 11.48
N ASP A 42 17.12 7.88 12.67
CA ASP A 42 18.42 7.28 13.04
C ASP A 42 19.66 7.80 12.26
N ASP A 43 19.66 7.70 10.93
CA ASP A 43 20.78 8.11 10.05
C ASP A 43 20.43 8.19 8.54
N GLY A 44 19.21 7.84 8.12
CA GLY A 44 18.83 7.85 6.71
C GLY A 44 17.46 7.25 6.41
N SER A 45 16.46 8.09 6.14
CA SER A 45 15.13 7.76 5.60
C SER A 45 14.20 6.86 6.44
N LEU A 46 12.90 7.14 6.44
CA LEU A 46 11.87 6.21 6.97
C LEU A 46 11.53 5.05 6.02
N ALA A 47 12.02 5.06 4.77
CA ALA A 47 11.70 4.04 3.78
C ALA A 47 12.06 2.60 4.25
N PRO A 48 13.24 2.34 4.86
CA PRO A 48 13.59 1.00 5.33
C PRO A 48 12.64 0.46 6.41
N ILE A 49 12.26 1.30 7.39
CA ILE A 49 11.38 0.86 8.48
C ILE A 49 9.91 0.72 8.04
N ILE A 50 9.48 1.51 7.05
CA ILE A 50 8.17 1.33 6.40
C ILE A 50 8.14 0.01 5.62
N LEU A 51 9.20 -0.32 4.89
CA LEU A 51 9.33 -1.62 4.23
C LEU A 51 9.27 -2.77 5.25
N ARG A 52 9.96 -2.62 6.39
CA ARG A 52 9.91 -3.61 7.47
C ARG A 52 8.49 -3.78 8.03
N LEU A 53 7.74 -2.69 8.24
CA LEU A 53 6.33 -2.76 8.67
C LEU A 53 5.49 -3.54 7.66
N ALA A 54 5.64 -3.27 6.37
CA ALA A 54 4.90 -3.95 5.30
C ALA A 54 5.22 -5.45 5.21
N TRP A 55 6.47 -5.84 5.51
CA TRP A 55 6.84 -7.25 5.62
C TRP A 55 6.19 -7.91 6.83
N HIS A 56 6.36 -7.32 8.01
CA HIS A 56 5.88 -7.89 9.27
C HIS A 56 4.35 -8.03 9.28
N CYS A 57 3.60 -7.11 8.66
CA CYS A 57 2.15 -7.24 8.59
C CYS A 57 1.68 -8.42 7.73
N CYS A 58 2.51 -8.93 6.84
CA CYS A 58 2.23 -10.12 6.04
C CYS A 58 2.78 -11.41 6.67
N ALA A 59 3.75 -11.31 7.60
CA ALA A 59 4.61 -12.41 8.02
C ALA A 59 3.93 -13.45 8.93
N THR A 60 2.67 -13.22 9.32
CA THR A 60 1.88 -14.17 10.11
C THR A 60 1.10 -15.17 9.26
N TYR A 61 1.16 -15.08 7.93
CA TYR A 61 0.42 -16.00 7.05
C TYR A 61 0.91 -17.45 7.21
N ASP A 62 -0.02 -18.36 7.46
CA ASP A 62 0.21 -19.80 7.51
C ASP A 62 -0.62 -20.50 6.43
N VAL A 63 0.07 -21.21 5.54
CA VAL A 63 -0.52 -21.95 4.42
C VAL A 63 -1.31 -23.18 4.87
N VAL A 64 -0.99 -23.75 6.03
CA VAL A 64 -1.68 -24.97 6.52
C VAL A 64 -3.04 -24.61 7.08
N THR A 65 -3.12 -23.53 7.84
CA THR A 65 -4.37 -23.06 8.47
C THR A 65 -5.13 -22.05 7.62
N ASP A 66 -4.49 -21.48 6.59
CA ASP A 66 -5.01 -20.35 5.78
C ASP A 66 -5.42 -19.15 6.64
N THR A 67 -4.60 -18.84 7.65
CA THR A 67 -4.82 -17.73 8.58
C THR A 67 -3.63 -16.78 8.61
N GLY A 68 -3.84 -15.61 9.22
CA GLY A 68 -2.83 -14.55 9.30
C GLY A 68 -2.68 -13.74 8.01
N GLY A 69 -1.53 -13.08 7.87
CA GLY A 69 -1.24 -12.18 6.76
C GLY A 69 -1.77 -10.76 6.98
N SER A 70 -1.64 -9.92 5.95
CA SER A 70 -1.89 -8.48 6.07
C SER A 70 -3.36 -8.09 6.18
N ASN A 71 -4.27 -8.98 5.78
CA ASN A 71 -5.69 -8.67 5.74
C ASN A 71 -6.21 -8.39 7.16
N GLY A 72 -6.97 -7.29 7.32
CA GLY A 72 -7.43 -6.80 8.62
C GLY A 72 -6.43 -5.93 9.41
N ALA A 73 -5.16 -5.91 8.99
CA ALA A 73 -4.07 -5.17 9.67
C ALA A 73 -4.03 -5.47 11.18
N THR A 74 -3.89 -6.76 11.49
CA THR A 74 -4.00 -7.32 12.84
C THR A 74 -2.89 -6.85 13.78
N MET A 75 -1.72 -6.46 13.27
CA MET A 75 -0.63 -5.83 14.05
C MET A 75 -1.04 -4.54 14.80
N ARG A 76 -2.23 -3.99 14.56
CA ARG A 76 -2.78 -2.88 15.38
C ARG A 76 -3.29 -3.34 16.74
N PHE A 77 -3.41 -4.65 16.96
CA PHE A 77 -4.09 -5.25 18.09
C PHE A 77 -3.19 -6.28 18.79
N GLN A 78 -3.47 -6.50 20.07
CA GLN A 78 -2.86 -7.57 20.85
C GLN A 78 -3.30 -8.96 20.33
N PRO A 79 -2.44 -9.99 20.38
CA PRO A 79 -1.06 -9.97 20.93
C PRO A 79 0.00 -9.46 19.94
N GLU A 80 -0.32 -9.42 18.65
CA GLU A 80 0.65 -9.16 17.57
C GLU A 80 1.32 -7.78 17.68
N LEU A 81 0.60 -6.76 18.14
CA LEU A 81 1.13 -5.41 18.33
C LEU A 81 2.37 -5.37 19.24
N THR A 82 2.44 -6.24 20.26
CA THR A 82 3.56 -6.29 21.23
C THR A 82 4.45 -7.50 21.07
N ASP A 83 4.34 -8.22 19.97
CA ASP A 83 5.33 -9.23 19.63
C ASP A 83 6.74 -8.59 19.60
N GLU A 84 7.73 -9.24 20.21
CA GLU A 84 9.10 -8.70 20.28
C GLU A 84 9.67 -8.42 18.88
N GLY A 85 9.31 -9.24 17.89
CA GLY A 85 9.67 -9.05 16.50
C GLY A 85 9.11 -7.76 15.90
N ASN A 86 8.07 -7.17 16.47
CA ASN A 86 7.46 -5.93 15.98
C ASN A 86 7.99 -4.66 16.67
N THR A 87 8.96 -4.80 17.58
CA THR A 87 9.62 -3.67 18.25
C THR A 87 10.13 -2.63 17.25
N GLY A 88 9.90 -1.34 17.54
CA GLY A 88 10.32 -0.21 16.73
C GLY A 88 9.38 0.17 15.57
N LEU A 89 8.48 -0.72 15.14
CA LEU A 89 7.59 -0.45 14.00
C LEU A 89 6.52 0.61 14.27
N PHE A 90 6.30 0.96 15.54
CA PHE A 90 5.38 2.02 15.92
C PHE A 90 5.70 3.36 15.24
N ILE A 91 6.97 3.65 14.97
CA ILE A 91 7.39 4.87 14.26
C ILE A 91 6.82 4.91 12.83
N ALA A 92 6.89 3.78 12.10
CA ALA A 92 6.31 3.66 10.76
C ALA A 92 4.77 3.71 10.81
N MET A 93 4.15 3.06 11.81
CA MET A 93 2.70 3.12 12.02
C MET A 93 2.22 4.55 12.29
N LEU A 94 2.94 5.30 13.12
CA LEU A 94 2.63 6.69 13.44
C LEU A 94 2.79 7.59 12.22
N ALA A 95 3.85 7.42 11.42
CA ALA A 95 4.04 8.18 10.20
C ALA A 95 2.90 7.95 9.19
N LEU A 96 2.53 6.69 8.96
CA LEU A 96 1.43 6.33 8.04
C LEU A 96 0.05 6.70 8.59
N SER A 97 -0.11 6.83 9.91
CA SER A 97 -1.39 7.25 10.51
C SER A 97 -1.85 8.63 9.99
N GLN A 98 -0.91 9.53 9.66
CA GLN A 98 -1.22 10.85 9.11
C GLN A 98 -1.86 10.73 7.72
N VAL A 99 -1.37 9.81 6.88
CA VAL A 99 -1.95 9.49 5.57
C VAL A 99 -3.32 8.86 5.76
N LYS A 100 -3.44 7.92 6.72
CA LYS A 100 -4.73 7.27 7.02
C LYS A 100 -5.81 8.26 7.45
N VAL A 101 -5.47 9.27 8.26
CA VAL A 101 -6.42 10.32 8.68
C VAL A 101 -6.91 11.14 7.48
N LYS A 102 -6.02 11.46 6.53
CA LYS A 102 -6.38 12.20 5.30
C LYS A 102 -7.22 11.35 4.33
N TYR A 103 -6.98 10.05 4.29
CA TYR A 103 -7.62 9.12 3.35
C TYR A 103 -8.30 7.94 4.09
N PRO A 104 -9.39 8.20 4.83
CA PRO A 104 -10.04 7.18 5.66
C PRO A 104 -10.58 5.99 4.87
N GLN A 105 -10.83 6.15 3.57
CA GLN A 105 -11.28 5.09 2.68
C GLN A 105 -10.20 4.05 2.33
N VAL A 106 -8.91 4.35 2.56
CA VAL A 106 -7.82 3.36 2.38
C VAL A 106 -7.73 2.50 3.63
N SER A 107 -7.83 1.18 3.50
CA SER A 107 -7.69 0.31 4.68
C SER A 107 -6.27 0.40 5.25
N TYR A 108 -6.09 0.08 6.54
CA TYR A 108 -4.73 0.01 7.11
C TYR A 108 -3.87 -1.04 6.42
N ALA A 109 -4.47 -2.16 6.03
CA ALA A 109 -3.79 -3.25 5.33
C ALA A 109 -3.26 -2.78 3.97
N ASP A 110 -4.12 -2.12 3.17
CA ASP A 110 -3.74 -1.57 1.88
C ASP A 110 -2.69 -0.47 2.04
N LEU A 111 -2.84 0.41 3.02
CA LEU A 111 -1.91 1.51 3.24
C LEU A 111 -0.50 1.01 3.57
N TRP A 112 -0.37 0.04 4.48
CA TRP A 112 0.93 -0.47 4.90
C TRP A 112 1.61 -1.26 3.78
N THR A 113 0.87 -2.13 3.09
CA THR A 113 1.42 -2.90 1.95
C THR A 113 1.78 -2.00 0.77
N LEU A 114 0.95 -1.01 0.44
CA LEU A 114 1.24 0.00 -0.58
C LEU A 114 2.49 0.81 -0.21
N ALA A 115 2.61 1.24 1.05
CA ALA A 115 3.77 1.99 1.50
C ALA A 115 5.07 1.17 1.41
N GLY A 116 5.02 -0.14 1.68
CA GLY A 116 6.15 -1.04 1.45
C GLY A 116 6.59 -1.11 -0.01
N LYS A 117 5.63 -1.24 -0.94
CA LYS A 117 5.91 -1.19 -2.38
C LYS A 117 6.57 0.14 -2.78
N VAL A 118 6.02 1.25 -2.33
CA VAL A 118 6.52 2.59 -2.64
C VAL A 118 7.91 2.83 -2.03
N ALA A 119 8.19 2.27 -0.85
CA ALA A 119 9.51 2.32 -0.22
C ALA A 119 10.57 1.57 -1.06
N VAL A 120 10.24 0.38 -1.57
CA VAL A 120 11.15 -0.38 -2.47
C VAL A 120 11.44 0.42 -3.74
N GLU A 121 10.44 1.05 -4.34
CA GLU A 121 10.64 1.89 -5.52
C GLU A 121 11.51 3.11 -5.23
N TYR A 122 11.27 3.79 -4.10
CA TYR A 122 12.04 4.95 -3.67
C TYR A 122 13.52 4.63 -3.42
N MET A 123 13.81 3.47 -2.82
CA MET A 123 15.18 3.02 -2.54
C MET A 123 15.90 2.42 -3.76
N GLY A 124 15.28 2.48 -4.95
CA GLY A 124 15.91 2.05 -6.20
C GLY A 124 15.78 0.56 -6.47
N ARG A 125 14.53 0.04 -6.44
CA ARG A 125 14.13 -1.35 -6.75
C ARG A 125 15.11 -2.06 -7.72
N PRO A 126 15.38 -3.36 -7.55
CA PRO A 126 16.11 -4.13 -8.56
C PRO A 126 15.44 -3.95 -9.92
N ARG A 127 16.16 -3.41 -10.91
CA ARG A 127 15.70 -3.41 -12.29
C ARG A 127 15.79 -4.84 -12.79
N ASN A 128 14.66 -5.46 -13.06
CA ASN A 128 14.64 -6.74 -13.76
C ASN A 128 15.23 -6.51 -15.15
N TYR A 129 16.17 -7.34 -15.59
CA TYR A 129 16.75 -7.33 -16.95
C TYR A 129 15.71 -7.60 -18.07
N MET A 130 14.41 -7.65 -17.75
CA MET A 130 13.32 -8.03 -18.65
C MET A 130 12.46 -6.84 -19.10
N GLU A 131 12.77 -5.60 -18.68
CA GLU A 131 12.06 -4.39 -19.14
C GLU A 131 12.65 -3.81 -20.46
N GLU A 132 13.51 -4.53 -21.18
CA GLU A 132 14.17 -4.09 -22.44
C GLU A 132 13.78 -4.89 -23.71
N TRP A 133 12.67 -5.62 -23.75
CA TRP A 133 12.16 -6.28 -24.98
C TRP A 133 10.69 -6.00 -25.25
#